data_AF-A0A2J7PSC2-F1
#
_entry.id   AF-A0A2J7PSC2-F1
#
_cell.length_a   1.000
_cell.length_b   1.000
_cell.length_c   1.000
_cell.angle_alpha   90.00
_cell.angle_beta   90.00
_cell.angle_gamma   90.00
#
_symmetry.space_group_name_H-M   'P 1'
#
loop_
_entity.id
_entity.type
_entity.pdbx_description
1 polymer ?
#
loop_
_entity_poly.entity_id
_entity_poly.type
_entity_poly.pdbx_seq_one_letter_code
_entity_poly.pdbx_strand_id
1 'polypeptide(L)'
;VQHGAALPDSPSGFQLSENGPVSPVKAESNGPGGSGSGRRAREGSGGGDGGSRSSRGRGRRQNNPSPSSPESNLERVFIWDLDETIIIFHSLLTGSFATRYGKDAQSVVQLGFRMEEMVFNLADTHFFFNDVEDCDQVHIDDVASDDNGQDLSSYNFGSDGFHAAASNGNLCLATGVRGGVDWMRKLAFRYRKIKDMYNNYRNSVGGLLGAKREQWLQLRSEIEAMTDNWLTLAIKCLTLINSRSNCVNVLVTTTQLVPALAKVLLFGLGGIFPIENIYSATKIGKESCFERIVSRFGRKCTYVVVGDGQDEEAAAKQLNFPFWRISSHSDTAALYNALEMDFL
;
A
#
# COMPACT_ATOMS: atom_id res chain seq x y z
N VAL A 1 67.61 -37.53 2.62
CA VAL A 1 66.75 -36.98 1.54
C VAL A 1 65.33 -37.42 1.89
N GLN A 2 64.37 -36.63 2.38
CA GLN A 2 64.13 -35.19 2.47
C GLN A 2 63.66 -34.86 3.91
N HIS A 3 64.15 -33.75 4.47
CA HIS A 3 63.53 -33.03 5.59
C HIS A 3 63.27 -31.60 5.09
N GLY A 4 62.01 -31.17 5.01
CA GLY A 4 61.62 -29.76 4.85
C GLY A 4 61.03 -29.32 6.20
N ALA A 5 61.77 -28.54 6.99
CA ALA A 5 61.93 -27.07 6.92
C ALA A 5 60.77 -26.37 7.64
N ALA A 6 61.11 -25.80 8.80
CA ALA A 6 60.26 -24.99 9.67
C ALA A 6 60.82 -23.55 9.76
N LEU A 7 59.92 -22.64 10.18
CA LEU A 7 60.09 -21.27 10.72
C LEU A 7 60.11 -20.10 9.70
N PRO A 8 59.81 -18.83 10.10
CA PRO A 8 59.42 -18.29 11.42
C PRO A 8 58.22 -17.29 11.45
N ASP A 9 57.86 -16.90 12.69
CA ASP A 9 56.95 -15.82 13.13
C ASP A 9 57.36 -14.37 12.79
N SER A 10 56.34 -13.48 12.81
CA SER A 10 56.30 -12.05 13.27
C SER A 10 55.75 -11.05 12.23
N PRO A 11 55.24 -9.83 12.58
CA PRO A 11 54.81 -9.29 13.88
C PRO A 11 53.42 -8.59 13.86
N SER A 12 53.02 -8.18 15.06
CA SER A 12 51.92 -7.30 15.46
C SER A 12 51.95 -5.87 14.89
N GLY A 13 50.76 -5.27 14.79
CA GLY A 13 50.51 -3.84 15.07
C GLY A 13 50.37 -2.91 13.87
N PHE A 14 49.13 -2.61 13.47
CA PHE A 14 48.81 -1.38 12.74
C PHE A 14 47.69 -0.62 13.48
N GLN A 15 48.07 0.52 14.05
CA GLN A 15 47.17 1.57 14.52
C GLN A 15 46.55 2.28 13.31
N LEU A 16 45.23 2.41 13.28
CA LEU A 16 44.52 3.31 12.38
C LEU A 16 44.50 4.70 13.00
N SER A 17 45.03 5.67 12.25
CA SER A 17 45.01 7.09 12.55
C SER A 17 43.61 7.68 12.31
N GLU A 18 43.07 8.33 13.32
CA GLU A 18 41.99 9.31 13.20
C GLU A 18 42.49 10.50 12.36
N ASN A 19 41.78 10.84 11.28
CA ASN A 19 41.65 12.20 10.75
C ASN A 19 40.72 12.21 9.53
N GLY A 20 39.44 12.54 9.75
CA GLY A 20 38.49 12.95 8.70
C GLY A 20 38.38 14.48 8.63
N PRO A 21 38.17 15.09 7.46
CA PRO A 21 38.09 16.54 7.34
C PRO A 21 36.70 17.08 7.72
N VAL A 22 36.69 18.08 8.60
CA VAL A 22 35.51 18.82 9.09
C VAL A 22 35.21 19.99 8.16
N SER A 23 33.97 20.14 7.71
CA SER A 23 33.47 21.32 6.99
C SER A 23 33.03 22.43 7.97
N PRO A 24 33.25 23.72 7.67
CA PRO A 24 33.05 24.79 8.65
C PRO A 24 31.61 25.33 8.66
N VAL A 25 31.06 25.39 9.87
CA VAL A 25 29.86 26.15 10.26
C VAL A 25 30.24 27.63 10.42
N LYS A 26 29.46 28.54 9.84
CA LYS A 26 29.49 29.97 10.21
C LYS A 26 28.31 30.28 11.14
N ALA A 27 28.65 30.67 12.36
CA ALA A 27 27.79 31.38 13.28
C ALA A 27 28.47 32.70 13.64
N GLU A 28 27.75 33.81 13.55
CA GLU A 28 28.12 35.07 14.21
C GLU A 28 26.89 35.62 14.95
N SER A 29 27.18 36.20 16.10
CA SER A 29 26.29 36.49 17.23
C SER A 29 26.09 37.99 17.49
N ASN A 30 24.89 38.35 18.00
CA ASN A 30 24.50 39.44 18.92
C ASN A 30 24.95 40.89 18.59
N GLY A 31 24.07 41.86 18.28
CA GLY A 31 23.08 42.57 19.16
C GLY A 31 23.59 44.01 19.47
N PRO A 32 22.89 44.95 20.15
CA PRO A 32 21.44 45.19 20.34
C PRO A 32 20.98 46.69 20.13
N GLY A 33 19.66 46.95 20.10
CA GLY A 33 19.06 48.15 20.71
C GLY A 33 18.48 49.29 19.83
N GLY A 34 17.23 49.70 20.13
CA GLY A 34 16.86 51.12 20.27
C GLY A 34 16.00 51.82 19.20
N SER A 35 14.68 51.85 19.44
CA SER A 35 13.70 52.95 19.29
C SER A 35 13.88 54.08 18.24
N GLY A 36 12.81 54.34 17.46
CA GLY A 36 12.65 55.62 16.75
C GLY A 36 11.33 55.75 15.96
N SER A 37 10.35 56.44 16.55
CA SER A 37 9.08 56.86 15.95
C SER A 37 9.28 57.98 14.93
N GLY A 38 8.50 58.01 13.83
CA GLY A 38 8.60 59.07 12.82
C GLY A 38 7.52 59.02 11.74
N ARG A 39 6.41 59.71 12.00
CA ARG A 39 5.22 59.95 11.16
C ARG A 39 5.54 60.51 9.75
N ARG A 40 4.69 60.21 8.76
CA ARG A 40 3.93 61.23 7.99
C ARG A 40 2.79 60.60 7.18
N ALA A 41 1.58 61.07 7.47
CA ALA A 41 0.34 60.82 6.76
C ALA A 41 0.19 61.77 5.56
N ARG A 42 -0.65 61.37 4.58
CA ARG A 42 -1.67 62.29 4.05
C ARG A 42 -2.84 61.52 3.42
N GLU A 43 -4.01 61.71 4.03
CA GLU A 43 -5.33 61.38 3.52
C GLU A 43 -5.75 62.33 2.39
N GLY A 44 -6.71 61.87 1.59
CA GLY A 44 -7.52 62.70 0.69
C GLY A 44 -8.75 61.91 0.24
N SER A 45 -9.88 62.13 0.91
CA SER A 45 -11.19 61.58 0.57
C SER A 45 -12.15 62.69 0.11
N GLY A 46 -13.09 62.31 -0.77
CA GLY A 46 -14.28 63.08 -1.18
C GLY A 46 -14.28 63.40 -2.68
N GLY A 47 -15.31 63.14 -3.49
CA GLY A 47 -16.68 62.68 -3.31
C GLY A 47 -17.54 63.18 -4.49
N GLY A 48 -18.60 62.45 -4.89
CA GLY A 48 -19.66 62.88 -5.83
C GLY A 48 -19.53 62.27 -7.24
N ASP A 49 -20.34 61.27 -7.63
CA ASP A 49 -21.75 61.28 -8.07
C ASP A 49 -21.87 61.32 -9.61
N GLY A 50 -22.80 60.53 -10.17
CA GLY A 50 -23.07 60.46 -11.61
C GLY A 50 -23.34 59.04 -12.13
N GLY A 51 -24.59 58.59 -12.02
CA GLY A 51 -25.03 57.28 -12.51
C GLY A 51 -25.15 57.17 -14.04
N SER A 52 -25.09 55.92 -14.54
CA SER A 52 -25.82 55.51 -15.74
C SER A 52 -25.93 53.98 -15.83
N ARG A 53 -27.05 53.55 -16.40
CA ARG A 53 -27.64 52.21 -16.42
C ARG A 53 -27.03 51.30 -17.49
N SER A 54 -26.94 49.99 -17.19
CA SER A 54 -27.05 48.87 -18.16
C SER A 54 -27.04 47.53 -17.39
N SER A 55 -28.20 46.91 -17.15
CA SER A 55 -28.77 45.78 -17.91
C SER A 55 -28.08 44.40 -17.72
N ARG A 56 -28.77 43.55 -16.93
CA ARG A 56 -29.05 42.10 -17.10
C ARG A 56 -27.93 41.14 -17.54
N GLY A 57 -27.60 40.18 -16.67
CA GLY A 57 -26.93 38.93 -17.06
C GLY A 57 -26.84 37.91 -15.91
N ARG A 58 -27.50 36.76 -16.09
CA ARG A 58 -27.63 35.63 -15.15
C ARG A 58 -26.30 35.12 -14.57
N GLY A 59 -26.32 34.80 -13.27
CA GLY A 59 -25.26 34.08 -12.57
C GLY A 59 -24.99 32.71 -13.22
N ARG A 60 -23.77 32.58 -13.76
CA ARG A 60 -23.21 31.33 -14.26
C ARG A 60 -22.46 30.68 -13.09
N ARG A 61 -22.90 29.48 -12.71
CA ARG A 61 -22.20 28.60 -11.75
C ARG A 61 -20.71 28.56 -12.12
N GLN A 62 -19.87 29.00 -11.20
CA GLN A 62 -18.42 28.85 -11.31
C GLN A 62 -18.13 27.36 -11.14
N ASN A 63 -17.89 26.69 -12.27
CA ASN A 63 -17.26 25.38 -12.29
C ASN A 63 -15.86 25.60 -11.71
N ASN A 64 -15.60 25.05 -10.53
CA ASN A 64 -14.27 24.99 -9.96
C ASN A 64 -13.42 24.11 -10.92
N PRO A 65 -12.35 24.63 -11.53
CA PRO A 65 -11.48 23.79 -12.33
C PRO A 65 -10.76 22.83 -11.39
N SER A 66 -10.91 21.53 -11.61
CA SER A 66 -10.05 20.52 -11.00
C SER A 66 -8.60 20.93 -11.21
N PRO A 67 -7.71 20.86 -10.19
CA PRO A 67 -6.30 21.07 -10.43
C PRO A 67 -5.86 19.99 -11.41
N SER A 68 -5.48 20.40 -12.62
CA SER A 68 -4.76 19.55 -13.56
C SER A 68 -3.50 19.10 -12.84
N SER A 69 -3.51 17.85 -12.35
CA SER A 69 -2.32 17.17 -11.90
C SER A 69 -1.26 17.35 -13.00
N PRO A 70 -0.01 17.68 -12.66
CA PRO A 70 1.07 17.76 -13.64
C PRO A 70 1.00 16.51 -14.51
N GLU A 71 1.08 16.68 -15.84
CA GLU A 71 0.88 15.61 -16.82
C GLU A 71 1.61 14.36 -16.34
N SER A 72 0.84 13.41 -15.81
CA SER A 72 1.37 12.16 -15.33
C SER A 72 1.89 11.45 -16.56
N ASN A 73 3.22 11.37 -16.73
CA ASN A 73 3.88 10.59 -17.77
C ASN A 73 3.67 9.07 -17.55
N LEU A 74 2.64 8.68 -16.80
CA LEU A 74 2.24 7.32 -16.57
C LEU A 74 1.65 6.76 -17.87
N GLU A 75 2.36 5.82 -18.44
CA GLU A 75 1.98 5.17 -19.70
C GLU A 75 1.28 3.84 -19.42
N ARG A 76 1.70 3.11 -18.38
CA ARG A 76 1.20 1.75 -18.12
C ARG A 76 0.84 1.50 -16.66
N VAL A 77 -0.29 0.82 -16.48
CA VAL A 77 -0.78 0.36 -15.18
C VAL A 77 -0.86 -1.16 -15.23
N PHE A 78 -0.04 -1.83 -14.43
CA PHE A 78 -0.08 -3.28 -14.27
C PHE A 78 -1.01 -3.63 -13.11
N ILE A 79 -2.12 -4.27 -13.44
CA ILE A 79 -3.12 -4.71 -12.47
C ILE A 79 -2.89 -6.20 -12.20
N TRP A 80 -2.40 -6.51 -11.02
CA TRP A 80 -2.06 -7.85 -10.59
C TRP A 80 -3.17 -8.47 -9.76
N ASP A 81 -3.45 -9.75 -9.98
CA ASP A 81 -4.03 -10.61 -8.95
C ASP A 81 -2.98 -11.05 -7.92
N LEU A 82 -3.43 -11.48 -6.73
CA LEU A 82 -2.57 -11.85 -5.61
C LEU A 82 -2.33 -13.36 -5.53
N ASP A 83 -3.38 -14.09 -5.17
CA ASP A 83 -3.31 -15.51 -4.83
C ASP A 83 -3.16 -16.30 -6.14
N GLU A 84 -2.20 -17.21 -6.20
CA GLU A 84 -1.88 -18.07 -7.35
C GLU A 84 -1.32 -17.35 -8.58
N THR A 85 -1.15 -16.04 -8.47
CA THR A 85 -0.45 -15.18 -9.42
C THR A 85 0.90 -14.70 -8.86
N ILE A 86 0.90 -13.84 -7.83
CA ILE A 86 2.14 -13.34 -7.21
C ILE A 86 2.63 -14.31 -6.13
N ILE A 87 1.72 -14.76 -5.28
CA ILE A 87 2.01 -15.68 -4.16
C ILE A 87 1.34 -17.03 -4.42
N ILE A 88 1.85 -18.07 -3.77
CA ILE A 88 1.17 -19.36 -3.67
C ILE A 88 0.62 -19.48 -2.25
N PHE A 89 -0.70 -19.51 -2.10
CA PHE A 89 -1.33 -19.55 -0.78
C PHE A 89 -2.56 -20.45 -0.71
N HIS A 90 -3.66 -20.15 -1.42
CA HIS A 90 -4.88 -20.95 -1.31
C HIS A 90 -4.68 -22.39 -1.82
N SER A 91 -3.84 -22.57 -2.83
CA SER A 91 -3.42 -23.87 -3.34
C SER A 91 -2.50 -24.65 -2.39
N LEU A 92 -1.88 -24.00 -1.39
CA LEU A 92 -1.23 -24.70 -0.27
C LEU A 92 -2.30 -25.31 0.65
N LEU A 93 -3.30 -24.51 1.03
CA LEU A 93 -4.37 -24.93 1.96
C LEU A 93 -5.21 -26.08 1.40
N THR A 94 -5.50 -26.04 0.10
CA THR A 94 -6.27 -27.10 -0.58
C THR A 94 -5.42 -28.31 -0.97
N GLY A 95 -4.09 -28.21 -0.89
CA GLY A 95 -3.15 -29.24 -1.36
C GLY A 95 -3.06 -29.37 -2.88
N SER A 96 -3.79 -28.54 -3.64
CA SER A 96 -3.81 -28.60 -5.11
C SER A 96 -2.45 -28.27 -5.75
N PHE A 97 -1.64 -27.40 -5.11
CA PHE A 97 -0.26 -27.16 -5.53
C PHE A 97 0.57 -28.44 -5.45
N ALA A 98 0.40 -29.23 -4.38
CA ALA A 98 1.14 -30.47 -4.19
C ALA A 98 0.83 -31.49 -5.29
N THR A 99 -0.46 -31.67 -5.60
CA THR A 99 -0.90 -32.54 -6.69
C THR A 99 -0.33 -32.09 -8.04
N ARG A 100 -0.34 -30.79 -8.32
CA ARG A 100 0.10 -30.24 -9.61
C ARG A 100 1.61 -30.35 -9.84
N TYR A 101 2.41 -30.14 -8.79
CA TYR A 101 3.87 -30.08 -8.88
C TYR A 101 4.58 -31.29 -8.27
N GLY A 102 3.84 -32.35 -7.92
CA GLY A 102 4.40 -33.58 -7.38
C GLY A 102 5.11 -33.40 -6.03
N LYS A 103 4.55 -32.56 -5.15
CA LYS A 103 5.07 -32.33 -3.79
C LYS A 103 4.34 -33.21 -2.77
N ASP A 104 4.92 -33.34 -1.58
CA ASP A 104 4.25 -34.00 -0.47
C ASP A 104 3.06 -33.15 0.03
N ALA A 105 1.85 -33.70 -0.05
CA ALA A 105 0.62 -32.98 0.26
C ALA A 105 0.52 -32.58 1.73
N GLN A 106 0.98 -33.43 2.66
CA GLN A 106 0.94 -33.13 4.10
C GLN A 106 1.84 -31.93 4.43
N SER A 107 3.06 -31.92 3.91
CA SER A 107 4.02 -30.84 4.11
C SER A 107 3.50 -29.52 3.53
N VAL A 108 2.95 -29.54 2.31
CA VAL A 108 2.39 -28.34 1.63
C VAL A 108 1.23 -27.73 2.43
N VAL A 109 0.27 -28.56 2.86
CA VAL A 109 -0.91 -28.10 3.61
C VAL A 109 -0.50 -27.55 4.99
N GLN A 110 0.47 -28.16 5.67
CA GLN A 110 1.00 -27.65 6.94
C GLN A 110 1.61 -26.25 6.80
N LEU A 111 2.33 -25.98 5.70
CA LEU A 111 2.86 -24.64 5.43
C LEU A 111 1.73 -23.63 5.19
N GLY A 112 0.69 -24.03 4.45
CA GLY A 112 -0.51 -23.24 4.24
C GLY A 112 -1.16 -22.80 5.56
N PHE A 113 -1.45 -23.75 6.45
CA PHE A 113 -2.08 -23.45 7.75
C PHE A 113 -1.22 -22.56 8.65
N ARG A 114 0.10 -22.81 8.69
CA ARG A 114 1.02 -21.95 9.46
C ARG A 114 1.02 -20.52 8.93
N MET A 115 0.95 -20.32 7.62
CA MET A 115 0.90 -18.98 7.03
C MET A 115 -0.45 -18.32 7.26
N GLU A 116 -1.55 -19.07 7.14
CA GLU A 116 -2.90 -18.60 7.44
C GLU A 116 -3.02 -18.10 8.89
N GLU A 117 -2.51 -18.87 9.85
CA GLU A 117 -2.46 -18.46 11.26
C GLU A 117 -1.71 -17.13 11.42
N MET A 118 -0.59 -16.94 10.73
CA MET A 118 0.16 -15.69 10.76
C MET A 118 -0.60 -14.52 10.14
N VAL A 119 -1.29 -14.75 9.01
CA VAL A 119 -2.11 -13.74 8.32
C VAL A 119 -3.21 -13.24 9.25
N PHE A 120 -4.01 -14.14 9.80
CA PHE A 120 -5.11 -13.75 10.70
C PHE A 120 -4.59 -13.15 12.00
N ASN A 121 -3.51 -13.69 12.58
CA ASN A 121 -2.94 -13.11 13.79
C ASN A 121 -2.44 -11.68 13.58
N LEU A 122 -1.79 -11.38 12.45
CA LEU A 122 -1.37 -10.01 12.13
C LEU A 122 -2.60 -9.11 11.93
N ALA A 123 -3.59 -9.59 11.16
CA ALA A 123 -4.82 -8.86 10.87
C ALA A 123 -5.58 -8.49 12.17
N ASP A 124 -5.75 -9.43 13.09
CA ASP A 124 -6.42 -9.20 14.37
C ASP A 124 -5.62 -8.29 15.30
N THR A 125 -4.32 -8.55 15.44
CA THR A 125 -3.48 -7.88 16.43
C THR A 125 -3.17 -6.43 16.04
N HIS A 126 -3.02 -6.17 14.73
CA HIS A 126 -2.51 -4.89 14.25
C HIS A 126 -3.47 -4.14 13.34
N PHE A 127 -4.42 -4.82 12.70
CA PHE A 127 -5.34 -4.23 11.72
C PHE A 127 -6.81 -4.30 12.08
N PHE A 128 -7.13 -4.49 13.37
CA PHE A 128 -8.51 -4.41 13.86
C PHE A 128 -9.47 -5.36 13.11
N PHE A 129 -8.99 -6.51 12.62
CA PHE A 129 -9.80 -7.36 11.75
C PHE A 129 -11.11 -7.79 12.43
N ASN A 130 -11.06 -8.25 13.69
CA ASN A 130 -12.24 -8.49 14.53
C ASN A 130 -13.24 -7.31 14.62
N ASP A 131 -12.78 -6.07 14.46
CA ASP A 131 -13.67 -4.91 14.48
C ASP A 131 -14.29 -4.67 13.09
N VAL A 132 -13.50 -4.79 12.01
CA VAL A 132 -13.91 -4.29 10.69
C VAL A 132 -14.34 -5.37 9.70
N GLU A 133 -14.27 -6.65 10.05
CA GLU A 133 -14.63 -7.78 9.17
C GLU A 133 -16.02 -7.59 8.51
N ASP A 134 -17.06 -7.32 9.30
CA ASP A 134 -18.43 -7.14 8.78
C ASP A 134 -18.62 -5.83 7.98
N CYS A 135 -17.69 -4.89 8.12
CA CYS A 135 -17.73 -3.59 7.44
C CYS A 135 -16.50 -3.37 6.56
N ASP A 136 -15.97 -4.45 5.95
CA ASP A 136 -14.81 -4.41 5.06
C ASP A 136 -14.95 -3.38 3.93
N GLN A 137 -13.83 -2.81 3.50
CA GLN A 137 -13.79 -1.75 2.49
C GLN A 137 -13.08 -2.25 1.24
N VAL A 138 -13.44 -1.69 0.08
CA VAL A 138 -12.78 -2.03 -1.18
C VAL A 138 -11.38 -1.40 -1.23
N HIS A 139 -11.24 -0.18 -0.73
CA HIS A 139 -9.98 0.57 -0.74
C HIS A 139 -9.77 1.29 0.59
N ILE A 140 -8.50 1.46 0.98
CA ILE A 140 -8.11 1.97 2.31
C ILE A 140 -8.70 3.36 2.64
N ASP A 141 -8.90 4.20 1.62
CA ASP A 141 -9.40 5.56 1.77
C ASP A 141 -10.93 5.70 1.59
N ASP A 142 -11.69 4.61 1.44
CA ASP A 142 -13.14 4.67 1.13
C ASP A 142 -13.98 5.36 2.22
N VAL A 143 -13.50 5.33 3.46
CA VAL A 143 -14.15 5.99 4.61
C VAL A 143 -13.39 7.23 5.08
N ALA A 144 -12.38 7.69 4.35
CA ALA A 144 -11.52 8.80 4.79
C ALA A 144 -12.26 10.14 4.90
N SER A 145 -13.39 10.32 4.22
CA SER A 145 -14.21 11.54 4.30
C SER A 145 -14.87 11.76 5.66
N ASP A 146 -15.07 10.69 6.43
CA ASP A 146 -15.67 10.74 7.77
C ASP A 146 -14.63 10.98 8.87
N ASP A 147 -13.34 10.95 8.51
CA ASP A 147 -12.22 11.25 9.39
C ASP A 147 -12.06 12.77 9.59
N ASN A 148 -11.86 13.20 10.83
CA ASN A 148 -11.62 14.60 11.18
C ASN A 148 -10.13 14.97 11.30
N GLY A 149 -9.23 14.03 11.01
CA GLY A 149 -7.78 14.24 11.07
C GLY A 149 -7.21 14.35 12.48
N GLN A 150 -7.96 13.97 13.52
CA GLN A 150 -7.44 14.04 14.88
C GLN A 150 -6.23 13.09 15.05
N ASP A 151 -5.31 13.48 15.92
CA ASP A 151 -4.20 12.61 16.30
C ASP A 151 -4.73 11.36 17.01
N LEU A 152 -4.25 10.19 16.57
CA LEU A 152 -4.65 8.88 17.09
C LEU A 152 -3.59 8.27 18.02
N SER A 153 -2.51 8.99 18.36
CA SER A 153 -1.44 8.49 19.21
C SER A 153 -1.91 8.09 20.62
N SER A 154 -2.89 8.83 21.17
CA SER A 154 -3.48 8.61 22.49
C SER A 154 -4.94 8.09 22.42
N TYR A 155 -5.43 7.77 21.22
CA TYR A 155 -6.80 7.28 21.03
C TYR A 155 -6.91 5.82 21.46
N ASN A 156 -7.87 5.52 22.34
CA ASN A 156 -8.09 4.16 22.83
C ASN A 156 -9.20 3.44 22.04
N PHE A 157 -8.80 2.67 21.04
CA PHE A 157 -9.70 1.86 20.22
C PHE A 157 -10.46 0.78 21.02
N GLY A 158 -9.87 0.23 22.08
CA GLY A 158 -10.50 -0.83 22.87
C GLY A 158 -11.67 -0.37 23.74
N SER A 159 -11.81 0.94 23.99
CA SER A 159 -12.88 1.49 24.80
C SER A 159 -13.68 2.59 24.10
N ASP A 160 -13.58 2.72 22.77
CA ASP A 160 -14.27 3.77 22.01
C ASP A 160 -15.76 3.48 21.72
N GLY A 161 -16.24 2.29 22.07
CA GLY A 161 -17.63 1.89 21.91
C GLY A 161 -18.03 1.59 20.46
N PHE A 162 -17.08 1.29 19.57
CA PHE A 162 -17.35 0.94 18.16
C PHE A 162 -18.39 -0.18 17.98
N HIS A 163 -18.24 -1.29 18.71
CA HIS A 163 -19.15 -2.43 18.66
C HIS A 163 -20.55 -2.15 19.22
N ALA A 164 -20.66 -1.34 20.27
CA ALA A 164 -21.94 -0.96 20.85
C ALA A 164 -22.79 -0.11 19.90
N ALA A 165 -22.15 0.65 19.00
CA ALA A 165 -22.81 1.40 17.95
C ALA A 165 -23.21 0.54 16.73
N ALA A 166 -22.51 -0.58 16.48
CA ALA A 166 -22.85 -1.52 15.40
C ALA A 166 -23.99 -2.50 15.77
N SER A 167 -24.02 -2.99 17.01
CA SER A 167 -25.01 -3.97 17.49
C SER A 167 -26.43 -3.40 17.62
N ASN A 168 -26.55 -2.10 17.80
CA ASN A 168 -27.85 -1.42 17.73
C ASN A 168 -28.26 -1.29 16.26
N GLY A 169 -28.79 -2.37 15.68
CA GLY A 169 -29.35 -2.46 14.32
C GLY A 169 -30.45 -1.43 13.97
N ASN A 170 -30.68 -0.46 14.84
CA ASN A 170 -31.33 0.80 14.56
C ASN A 170 -30.27 1.90 14.34
N LEU A 171 -29.67 1.92 13.15
CA LEU A 171 -29.03 3.14 12.61
C LEU A 171 -30.07 4.29 12.48
N CYS A 172 -31.36 3.99 12.67
CA CYS A 172 -32.48 4.90 12.67
C CYS A 172 -33.26 4.83 14.01
N LEU A 173 -33.29 5.97 14.71
CA LEU A 173 -34.28 6.38 15.73
C LEU A 173 -34.22 5.75 17.13
N ALA A 174 -33.40 6.34 18.00
CA ALA A 174 -33.88 7.02 19.22
C ALA A 174 -32.76 7.97 19.70
N THR A 175 -33.04 9.27 19.79
CA THR A 175 -32.07 10.34 20.15
C THR A 175 -30.87 10.52 19.19
N GLY A 176 -31.17 10.89 17.95
CA GLY A 176 -30.30 11.78 17.17
C GLY A 176 -29.46 11.10 16.08
N VAL A 177 -29.41 11.78 14.93
CA VAL A 177 -28.61 11.56 13.70
C VAL A 177 -27.09 11.38 13.95
N ARG A 178 -26.64 11.37 15.22
CA ARG A 178 -25.22 11.34 15.63
C ARG A 178 -24.63 9.93 15.73
N GLY A 179 -25.44 8.88 15.91
CA GLY A 179 -24.94 7.50 16.09
C GLY A 179 -24.19 6.96 14.87
N GLY A 180 -24.79 7.06 13.68
CA GLY A 180 -24.14 6.62 12.44
C GLY A 180 -22.93 7.46 12.05
N VAL A 181 -22.98 8.78 12.26
CA VAL A 181 -21.85 9.69 11.96
C VAL A 181 -20.66 9.42 12.89
N ASP A 182 -20.90 9.19 14.17
CA ASP A 182 -19.84 8.83 15.13
C ASP A 182 -19.25 7.46 14.82
N TRP A 183 -20.09 6.47 14.45
CA TRP A 183 -19.63 5.16 14.03
C TRP A 183 -18.76 5.21 12.77
N MET A 184 -19.19 5.93 11.72
CA MET A 184 -18.42 6.11 10.49
C MET A 184 -17.06 6.77 10.75
N ARG A 185 -17.01 7.75 11.66
CA ARG A 185 -15.75 8.36 12.07
C ARG A 185 -14.82 7.36 12.76
N LYS A 186 -15.34 6.52 13.65
CA LYS A 186 -14.55 5.47 14.32
C LYS A 186 -14.06 4.39 13.36
N LEU A 187 -14.85 4.08 12.33
CA LEU A 187 -14.43 3.21 11.22
C LEU A 187 -13.27 3.86 10.46
N ALA A 188 -13.39 5.14 10.11
CA ALA A 188 -12.35 5.90 9.45
C ALA A 188 -11.04 5.93 10.25
N PHE A 189 -11.10 6.10 11.57
CA PHE A 189 -9.92 6.03 12.43
C PHE A 189 -9.19 4.68 12.38
N ARG A 190 -9.93 3.57 12.32
CA ARG A 190 -9.34 2.23 12.19
C ARG A 190 -8.62 2.10 10.86
N TYR A 191 -9.27 2.48 9.75
CA TYR A 191 -8.66 2.43 8.41
C TYR A 191 -7.45 3.37 8.28
N ARG A 192 -7.49 4.58 8.84
CA ARG A 192 -6.31 5.45 8.91
C ARG A 192 -5.19 4.83 9.75
N LYS A 193 -5.52 4.23 10.89
CA LYS A 193 -4.51 3.56 11.73
C LYS A 193 -3.90 2.34 11.02
N ILE A 194 -4.69 1.56 10.29
CA ILE A 194 -4.22 0.47 9.43
C ILE A 194 -3.24 1.02 8.38
N LYS A 195 -3.61 2.13 7.73
CA LYS A 195 -2.77 2.82 6.74
C LYS A 195 -1.42 3.25 7.33
N ASP A 196 -1.43 3.88 8.50
CA ASP A 196 -0.22 4.29 9.21
C ASP A 196 0.66 3.08 9.55
N MET A 197 0.06 2.03 10.13
CA MET A 197 0.76 0.82 10.52
C MET A 197 1.40 0.12 9.32
N TYR A 198 0.65 -0.04 8.23
CA TYR A 198 1.19 -0.59 6.99
C TYR A 198 2.40 0.23 6.51
N ASN A 199 2.25 1.56 6.38
CA ASN A 199 3.31 2.41 5.87
C ASN A 199 4.57 2.42 6.76
N ASN A 200 4.40 2.37 8.08
CA ASN A 200 5.50 2.31 9.02
C ASN A 200 6.28 0.99 8.97
N TYR A 201 5.61 -0.12 8.63
CA TYR A 201 6.18 -1.46 8.72
C TYR A 201 6.33 -2.20 7.38
N ARG A 202 5.92 -1.62 6.24
CA ARG A 202 5.97 -2.29 4.92
C ARG A 202 7.35 -2.71 4.45
N ASN A 203 8.40 -2.08 4.98
CA ASN A 203 9.81 -2.43 4.74
C ASN A 203 10.47 -3.12 5.96
N SER A 204 9.70 -3.32 7.04
CA SER A 204 10.20 -3.63 8.38
C SER A 204 9.30 -4.63 9.11
N VAL A 205 8.67 -5.56 8.39
CA VAL A 205 7.59 -6.44 8.90
C VAL A 205 8.01 -7.24 10.14
N GLY A 206 9.27 -7.67 10.22
CA GLY A 206 9.80 -8.33 11.40
C GLY A 206 9.74 -7.49 12.70
N GLY A 207 9.76 -6.16 12.59
CA GLY A 207 9.56 -5.26 13.72
C GLY A 207 8.09 -5.18 14.18
N LEU A 208 7.14 -5.36 13.25
CA LEU A 208 5.71 -5.45 13.56
C LEU A 208 5.40 -6.76 14.28
N LEU A 209 5.98 -7.86 13.78
CA LEU A 209 5.76 -9.22 14.31
C LEU A 209 6.41 -9.47 15.68
N GLY A 210 7.44 -8.68 16.04
CA GLY A 210 8.17 -8.84 17.30
C GLY A 210 8.68 -10.26 17.51
N ALA A 211 8.20 -10.94 18.55
CA ALA A 211 8.62 -12.30 18.90
C ALA A 211 8.33 -13.35 17.81
N LYS A 212 7.37 -13.11 16.91
CA LYS A 212 7.02 -14.05 15.83
C LYS A 212 7.91 -13.92 14.58
N ARG A 213 8.88 -12.99 14.58
CA ARG A 213 9.76 -12.71 13.44
C ARG A 213 10.54 -13.94 12.95
N GLU A 214 11.15 -14.72 13.86
CA GLU A 214 11.98 -15.85 13.46
C GLU A 214 11.15 -16.97 12.84
N GLN A 215 9.99 -17.28 13.46
CA GLN A 215 9.02 -18.24 12.94
C GLN A 215 8.55 -17.85 11.53
N TRP A 216 8.27 -16.56 11.32
CA TRP A 216 7.89 -16.02 10.03
C TRP A 216 8.95 -16.21 8.96
N LEU A 217 10.20 -15.84 9.25
CA LEU A 217 11.31 -15.95 8.30
C LEU A 217 11.55 -17.41 7.91
N GLN A 218 11.50 -18.32 8.89
CA GLN A 218 11.63 -19.76 8.64
C GLN A 218 10.48 -20.26 7.75
N LEU A 219 9.23 -19.90 8.07
CA LEU A 219 8.06 -20.29 7.28
C LEU A 219 8.14 -19.76 5.84
N ARG A 220 8.57 -18.51 5.66
CA ARG A 220 8.75 -17.91 4.33
C ARG A 220 9.81 -18.65 3.52
N SER A 221 10.93 -19.03 4.15
CA SER A 221 11.98 -19.83 3.51
C SER A 221 11.47 -21.21 3.09
N GLU A 222 10.71 -21.89 3.95
CA GLU A 222 10.12 -23.20 3.66
C GLU A 222 9.10 -23.13 2.52
N ILE A 223 8.22 -22.11 2.49
CA ILE A 223 7.28 -21.90 1.39
C ILE A 223 8.03 -21.63 0.08
N GLU A 224 9.08 -20.81 0.12
CA GLU A 224 9.86 -20.48 -1.08
C GLU A 224 10.53 -21.72 -1.68
N ALA A 225 11.14 -22.55 -0.82
CA ALA A 225 11.71 -23.83 -1.22
C ALA A 225 10.64 -24.80 -1.74
N MET A 226 9.47 -24.85 -1.11
CA MET A 226 8.41 -25.76 -1.49
C MET A 226 7.75 -25.39 -2.82
N THR A 227 7.71 -24.09 -3.13
CA THR A 227 7.08 -23.53 -4.33
C THR A 227 8.08 -23.26 -5.46
N ASP A 228 9.30 -23.80 -5.34
CA ASP A 228 10.38 -23.68 -6.32
C ASP A 228 10.66 -22.21 -6.70
N ASN A 229 10.68 -21.33 -5.70
CA ASN A 229 10.94 -19.88 -5.83
C ASN A 229 9.90 -19.12 -6.66
N TRP A 230 8.62 -19.52 -6.60
CA TRP A 230 7.53 -18.85 -7.31
C TRP A 230 7.50 -17.34 -7.06
N LEU A 231 7.51 -16.95 -5.79
CA LEU A 231 7.39 -15.55 -5.41
C LEU A 231 8.64 -14.76 -5.78
N THR A 232 9.83 -15.34 -5.62
CA THR A 232 11.08 -14.71 -6.08
C THR A 232 11.01 -14.36 -7.57
N LEU A 233 10.42 -15.24 -8.39
CA LEU A 233 10.23 -14.97 -9.82
C LEU A 233 9.21 -13.83 -10.07
N ALA A 234 8.10 -13.82 -9.35
CA ALA A 234 7.11 -12.74 -9.44
C ALA A 234 7.70 -11.38 -9.00
N ILE A 235 8.49 -11.36 -7.91
CA ILE A 235 9.17 -10.15 -7.40
C ILE A 235 10.10 -9.54 -8.44
N LYS A 236 10.75 -10.34 -9.30
CA LYS A 236 11.58 -9.80 -10.39
C LYS A 236 10.75 -8.96 -11.36
N CYS A 237 9.59 -9.44 -11.79
CA CYS A 237 8.68 -8.70 -12.67
C CYS A 237 8.20 -7.41 -11.99
N LEU A 238 7.71 -7.55 -10.75
CA LEU A 238 7.19 -6.44 -9.95
C LEU A 238 8.23 -5.35 -9.73
N THR A 239 9.47 -5.72 -9.42
CA THR A 239 10.59 -4.79 -9.19
C THR A 239 11.03 -4.09 -10.48
N LEU A 240 11.06 -4.82 -11.61
CA LEU A 240 11.36 -4.23 -12.92
C LEU A 240 10.30 -3.21 -13.34
N ILE A 241 9.01 -3.49 -13.10
CA ILE A 241 7.95 -2.50 -13.32
C ILE A 241 8.12 -1.31 -12.39
N ASN A 242 8.42 -1.54 -11.11
CA ASN A 242 8.57 -0.49 -10.10
C ASN A 242 9.79 0.42 -10.34
N SER A 243 10.80 -0.02 -11.08
CA SER A 243 11.97 0.80 -11.43
C SER A 243 11.69 1.76 -12.60
N ARG A 244 10.60 1.56 -13.35
CA ARG A 244 10.20 2.41 -14.47
C ARG A 244 9.32 3.57 -13.99
N SER A 245 9.71 4.80 -14.33
CA SER A 245 9.00 6.01 -13.91
C SER A 245 7.63 6.21 -14.56
N ASN A 246 7.38 5.55 -15.69
CA ASN A 246 6.14 5.60 -16.48
C ASN A 246 5.21 4.39 -16.22
N CYS A 247 5.54 3.53 -15.26
CA CYS A 247 4.74 2.35 -14.93
C CYS A 247 4.32 2.35 -13.46
N VAL A 248 3.21 1.66 -13.15
CA VAL A 248 2.76 1.47 -11.76
C VAL A 248 2.21 0.07 -11.56
N ASN A 249 2.50 -0.52 -10.40
CA ASN A 249 1.88 -1.76 -9.93
C ASN A 249 0.64 -1.45 -9.09
N VAL A 250 -0.46 -2.13 -9.38
CA VAL A 250 -1.73 -2.09 -8.67
C VAL A 250 -2.16 -3.53 -8.37
N LEU A 251 -2.60 -3.81 -7.15
CA LEU A 251 -3.07 -5.11 -6.71
C LEU A 251 -4.59 -5.11 -6.60
N VAL A 252 -5.24 -6.13 -7.17
CA VAL A 252 -6.68 -6.36 -7.02
C VAL A 252 -6.90 -7.83 -6.67
N THR A 253 -7.40 -8.12 -5.47
CA THR A 253 -7.60 -9.49 -4.96
C THR A 253 -9.04 -9.72 -4.53
N THR A 254 -9.52 -10.96 -4.56
CA THR A 254 -10.83 -11.36 -4.01
C THR A 254 -10.79 -11.58 -2.48
N THR A 255 -9.62 -11.49 -1.86
CA THR A 255 -9.48 -11.47 -0.39
C THR A 255 -10.01 -10.14 0.18
N GLN A 256 -10.67 -10.18 1.34
CA GLN A 256 -11.05 -8.97 2.09
C GLN A 256 -9.84 -8.05 2.30
N LEU A 257 -10.04 -6.74 2.36
CA LEU A 257 -8.92 -5.80 2.32
C LEU A 257 -7.94 -6.00 3.47
N VAL A 258 -8.41 -6.17 4.71
CA VAL A 258 -7.53 -6.29 5.87
C VAL A 258 -6.64 -7.55 5.82
N PRO A 259 -7.16 -8.76 5.61
CA PRO A 259 -6.32 -9.94 5.39
C PRO A 259 -5.42 -9.83 4.16
N ALA A 260 -5.87 -9.16 3.09
CA ALA A 260 -5.03 -8.90 1.92
C ALA A 260 -3.80 -8.05 2.26
N LEU A 261 -3.97 -6.99 3.06
CA LEU A 261 -2.86 -6.16 3.56
C LEU A 261 -1.89 -6.98 4.42
N ALA A 262 -2.41 -7.85 5.28
CA ALA A 262 -1.60 -8.75 6.10
C ALA A 262 -0.78 -9.72 5.21
N LYS A 263 -1.39 -10.33 4.19
CA LYS A 263 -0.68 -11.15 3.19
C LYS A 263 0.42 -10.34 2.51
N VAL A 264 0.12 -9.15 1.99
CA VAL A 264 1.09 -8.29 1.29
C VAL A 264 2.33 -7.99 2.16
N LEU A 265 2.13 -7.75 3.46
CA LEU A 265 3.26 -7.57 4.39
C LEU A 265 4.02 -8.88 4.63
N LEU A 266 3.34 -9.97 4.97
CA LEU A 266 3.97 -11.25 5.29
C LEU A 266 4.72 -11.86 4.11
N PHE A 267 4.29 -11.60 2.88
CA PHE A 267 4.98 -12.02 1.66
C PHE A 267 6.06 -11.03 1.19
N GLY A 268 6.27 -9.91 1.91
CA GLY A 268 7.34 -8.94 1.63
C GLY A 268 7.06 -8.04 0.43
N LEU A 269 5.79 -7.88 0.06
CA LEU A 269 5.34 -7.12 -1.10
C LEU A 269 5.08 -5.64 -0.79
N GLY A 270 5.07 -5.25 0.49
CA GLY A 270 4.70 -3.90 0.91
C GLY A 270 5.65 -2.79 0.47
N GLY A 271 6.91 -3.12 0.15
CA GLY A 271 7.83 -2.16 -0.47
C GLY A 271 7.46 -1.81 -1.92
N ILE A 272 6.72 -2.69 -2.60
CA ILE A 272 6.37 -2.58 -4.03
C ILE A 272 4.96 -2.03 -4.23
N PHE A 273 4.02 -2.41 -3.36
CA PHE A 273 2.64 -1.92 -3.42
C PHE A 273 2.42 -0.83 -2.37
N PRO A 274 2.34 0.45 -2.76
CA PRO A 274 1.71 1.46 -1.91
C PRO A 274 0.33 0.98 -1.49
N ILE A 275 -0.09 1.27 -0.26
CA ILE A 275 -1.37 0.79 0.26
C ILE A 275 -2.57 1.32 -0.54
N GLU A 276 -2.44 2.50 -1.12
CA GLU A 276 -3.43 3.11 -2.00
C GLU A 276 -3.54 2.37 -3.35
N ASN A 277 -2.60 1.49 -3.67
CA ASN A 277 -2.62 0.69 -4.89
C ASN A 277 -3.17 -0.72 -4.65
N ILE A 278 -3.80 -0.98 -3.50
CA ILE A 278 -4.38 -2.28 -3.16
C ILE A 278 -5.90 -2.15 -3.08
N TYR A 279 -6.60 -2.99 -3.83
CA TYR A 279 -8.05 -3.03 -3.90
C TYR A 279 -8.56 -4.44 -3.57
N SER A 280 -9.58 -4.50 -2.71
CA SER A 280 -10.34 -5.72 -2.47
C SER A 280 -11.57 -5.77 -3.38
N ALA A 281 -11.64 -6.80 -4.20
CA ALA A 281 -12.77 -7.08 -5.08
C ALA A 281 -13.89 -7.89 -4.39
N THR A 282 -13.76 -8.24 -3.10
CA THR A 282 -14.69 -9.14 -2.40
C THR A 282 -16.15 -8.69 -2.50
N LYS A 283 -16.41 -7.37 -2.41
CA LYS A 283 -17.78 -6.83 -2.43
C LYS A 283 -18.29 -6.40 -3.80
N ILE A 284 -17.41 -5.86 -4.65
CA ILE A 284 -17.81 -5.19 -5.90
C ILE A 284 -17.35 -5.91 -7.17
N GLY A 285 -16.55 -6.98 -7.04
CA GLY A 285 -15.96 -7.71 -8.15
C GLY A 285 -14.76 -7.02 -8.80
N LYS A 286 -14.02 -7.78 -9.61
CA LYS A 286 -12.80 -7.33 -10.30
C LYS A 286 -13.07 -6.21 -11.32
N GLU A 287 -14.13 -6.35 -12.12
CA GLU A 287 -14.53 -5.38 -13.14
C GLU A 287 -14.72 -3.97 -12.54
N SER A 288 -15.52 -3.86 -11.46
CA SER A 288 -15.75 -2.59 -10.78
C SER A 288 -14.46 -2.00 -10.17
N CYS A 289 -13.56 -2.84 -9.63
CA CYS A 289 -12.24 -2.38 -9.17
C CYS A 289 -11.42 -1.81 -10.34
N PHE A 290 -11.42 -2.46 -11.51
CA PHE A 290 -10.70 -2.00 -12.68
C PHE A 290 -11.24 -0.64 -13.17
N GLU A 291 -12.55 -0.44 -13.18
CA GLU A 291 -13.16 0.86 -13.51
C GLU A 291 -12.76 1.98 -12.54
N ARG A 292 -12.67 1.68 -11.24
CA ARG A 292 -12.16 2.62 -10.23
C ARG A 292 -10.69 2.97 -10.49
N ILE A 293 -9.87 1.98 -10.84
CA ILE A 293 -8.46 2.18 -11.20
C ILE A 293 -8.35 3.08 -12.43
N VAL A 294 -9.15 2.83 -13.48
CA VAL A 294 -9.20 3.69 -14.68
C VAL A 294 -9.61 5.12 -14.35
N SER A 295 -10.58 5.27 -13.45
CA SER A 295 -11.04 6.59 -13.00
C SER A 295 -9.95 7.35 -12.24
N ARG A 296 -9.07 6.63 -11.53
CA ARG A 296 -7.95 7.20 -10.77
C ARG A 296 -6.75 7.56 -11.66
N PHE A 297 -6.31 6.64 -12.52
CA PHE A 297 -5.08 6.81 -13.32
C PHE A 297 -5.33 7.45 -14.70
N GLY A 298 -6.58 7.44 -15.17
CA GLY A 298 -7.00 8.10 -16.40
C GLY A 298 -6.99 7.19 -17.64
N ARG A 299 -7.86 7.49 -18.60
CA ARG A 299 -8.12 6.63 -19.77
C ARG A 299 -6.99 6.59 -20.82
N LYS A 300 -5.93 7.40 -20.65
CA LYS A 300 -4.81 7.46 -21.60
C LYS A 300 -3.76 6.39 -21.36
N CYS A 301 -3.72 5.79 -20.16
CA CYS A 301 -2.78 4.71 -19.85
C CYS A 301 -3.19 3.41 -20.54
N THR A 302 -2.22 2.54 -20.80
CA THR A 302 -2.46 1.14 -21.14
C THR A 302 -2.58 0.33 -19.85
N TYR A 303 -3.65 -0.43 -19.70
CA TYR A 303 -3.90 -1.27 -18.54
C TYR A 303 -3.58 -2.72 -18.89
N VAL A 304 -2.60 -3.32 -18.23
CA VAL A 304 -2.22 -4.73 -18.44
C VAL A 304 -2.65 -5.50 -17.21
N VAL A 305 -3.53 -6.48 -17.37
CA VAL A 305 -4.02 -7.32 -16.28
C VAL A 305 -3.19 -8.61 -16.24
N VAL A 306 -2.70 -8.97 -15.07
CA VAL A 306 -1.89 -10.17 -14.83
C VAL A 306 -2.58 -11.01 -13.75
N GLY A 307 -2.95 -12.25 -14.08
CA GLY A 307 -3.69 -13.11 -13.15
C GLY A 307 -3.80 -14.55 -13.62
N ASP A 308 -4.24 -15.46 -12.74
CA ASP A 308 -4.49 -16.86 -13.05
C ASP A 308 -5.99 -17.19 -13.20
N GLY A 309 -6.85 -16.36 -12.60
CA GLY A 309 -8.28 -16.58 -12.47
C GLY A 309 -9.12 -16.13 -13.67
N GLN A 310 -10.32 -16.69 -13.76
CA GLN A 310 -11.30 -16.36 -14.82
C GLN A 310 -11.96 -14.99 -14.59
N ASP A 311 -12.07 -14.55 -13.34
CA ASP A 311 -12.77 -13.31 -12.98
C ASP A 311 -12.03 -12.08 -13.51
N GLU A 312 -10.72 -11.98 -13.28
CA GLU A 312 -9.89 -10.91 -13.83
C GLU A 312 -9.74 -10.98 -15.35
N GLU A 313 -9.72 -12.18 -15.95
CA GLU A 313 -9.68 -12.33 -17.41
C GLU A 313 -10.99 -11.84 -18.05
N ALA A 314 -12.13 -12.20 -17.47
CA ALA A 314 -13.44 -11.74 -17.93
C ALA A 314 -13.56 -10.21 -17.83
N ALA A 315 -13.16 -9.65 -16.68
CA ALA A 315 -13.12 -8.20 -16.45
C ALA A 315 -12.17 -7.49 -17.42
N ALA A 316 -10.97 -8.03 -17.64
CA ALA A 316 -10.01 -7.49 -18.61
C ALA A 316 -10.60 -7.49 -20.03
N LYS A 317 -11.27 -8.58 -20.42
CA LYS A 317 -11.92 -8.70 -21.74
C LYS A 317 -13.06 -7.69 -21.92
N GLN A 318 -13.90 -7.48 -20.92
CA GLN A 318 -14.99 -6.49 -20.98
C GLN A 318 -14.45 -5.06 -21.16
N LEU A 319 -13.34 -4.73 -20.50
CA LEU A 319 -12.71 -3.42 -20.56
C LEU A 319 -11.70 -3.28 -21.71
N ASN A 320 -11.51 -4.33 -22.52
CA ASN A 320 -10.51 -4.41 -23.60
C ASN A 320 -9.06 -4.19 -23.13
N PHE A 321 -8.71 -4.73 -21.96
CA PHE A 321 -7.35 -4.71 -21.44
C PHE A 321 -6.59 -5.96 -21.88
N PRO A 322 -5.33 -5.83 -22.34
CA PRO A 322 -4.44 -6.97 -22.47
C PRO A 322 -4.39 -7.79 -21.17
N PHE A 323 -4.55 -9.10 -21.30
CA PHE A 323 -4.50 -10.04 -20.18
C PHE A 323 -3.30 -10.98 -20.35
N TRP A 324 -2.44 -11.04 -19.34
CA TRP A 324 -1.34 -11.98 -19.25
C TRP A 324 -1.68 -13.06 -18.22
N ARG A 325 -2.05 -14.24 -18.71
CA ARG A 325 -2.38 -15.37 -17.83
C ARG A 325 -1.11 -15.91 -17.18
N ILE A 326 -1.15 -16.10 -15.87
CA ILE A 326 -0.15 -16.86 -15.12
C ILE A 326 -0.78 -18.20 -14.78
N SER A 327 -0.19 -19.29 -15.23
CA SER A 327 -0.62 -20.64 -14.84
C SER A 327 0.55 -21.45 -14.29
N SER A 328 1.78 -21.02 -14.47
CA SER A 328 2.99 -21.74 -14.10
C SER A 328 4.20 -20.80 -14.04
N HIS A 329 5.33 -21.27 -13.49
CA HIS A 329 6.58 -20.50 -13.47
C HIS A 329 7.05 -20.04 -14.85
N SER A 330 6.78 -20.81 -15.92
CA SER A 330 7.17 -20.41 -17.28
C SER A 330 6.44 -19.16 -17.77
N ASP A 331 5.20 -18.95 -17.33
CA ASP A 331 4.41 -17.79 -17.74
C ASP A 331 4.93 -16.51 -17.08
N THR A 332 5.33 -16.60 -15.81
CA THR A 332 5.99 -15.50 -15.08
C THR A 332 7.39 -15.22 -15.66
N ALA A 333 8.13 -16.26 -16.06
CA ALA A 333 9.42 -16.07 -16.73
C ALA A 333 9.26 -15.41 -18.11
N ALA A 334 8.22 -15.79 -18.87
CA ALA A 334 7.90 -15.16 -20.13
C ALA A 334 7.48 -13.69 -19.94
N LEU A 335 6.71 -13.38 -18.89
CA LEU A 335 6.37 -12.00 -18.52
C LEU A 335 7.62 -11.19 -18.21
N TYR A 336 8.54 -11.74 -17.42
CA TYR A 336 9.81 -11.09 -17.11
C TYR A 336 10.60 -10.75 -18.37
N ASN A 337 10.72 -11.69 -19.31
CA ASN A 337 11.43 -11.45 -20.58
C ASN A 337 10.74 -10.38 -21.45
N ALA A 338 9.40 -10.40 -21.51
CA ALA A 338 8.63 -9.40 -22.25
C ALA A 338 8.78 -8.00 -21.65
N LEU A 339 8.81 -7.90 -20.32
CA LEU A 339 9.15 -6.68 -19.62
C LEU A 339 10.58 -6.26 -19.97
N GLU A 340 11.60 -7.10 -19.80
CA GLU A 340 13.00 -6.75 -20.06
C GLU A 340 13.25 -6.24 -21.50
N MET A 341 12.50 -6.74 -22.48
CA MET A 341 12.57 -6.31 -23.89
C MET A 341 11.70 -5.08 -24.22
N ASP A 342 11.08 -4.44 -23.23
CA ASP A 342 10.14 -3.32 -23.37
C ASP A 342 8.93 -3.62 -24.29
N PHE A 343 8.57 -4.89 -24.45
CA PHE A 343 7.32 -5.28 -25.15
C PHE A 343 6.07 -5.00 -24.32
N LEU A 344 6.24 -4.90 -22.99
CA LEU A 344 5.21 -4.55 -22.02
C LEU A 344 5.62 -3.40 -21.13
#